data_AF-A0A0B8NIX1-F1
#
_entry.id   AF-A0A0B8NIX1-F1
#
_cell.length_a   1.000
_cell.length_b   1.000
_cell.length_c   1.000
_cell.angle_alpha   90.00
_cell.angle_beta   90.00
_cell.angle_gamma   90.00
#
_symmetry.space_group_name_H-M   'P 1'
#
loop_
_entity.id
_entity.type
_entity.pdbx_description
1 polymer ?
#
loop_
_entity_poly.entity_id
_entity_poly.type
_entity_poly.pdbx_seq_one_letter_code
_entity_poly.pdbx_strand_id
1 'polypeptide(L)'
;MNALFYPDMTMKDSVTGGEVTQFTFAEYVLANYASVQEAYYAIPKLNLARVKMAGMPMEMNLHWSITDKSGDRLVVQMDEDGLKMYRGEEAMVMTNDPSLAQQLESKAKVVDSWADATRDTDYGSIGNGNSTSRFLHAGYFLSKLEQPTSTRNGMMKLSTVPFRVAADAPYKDFGTGRGVDGYATEWTMTSSLETGDVVFEYNFDDSWNTVQYNVYDLMGKKFRKPLSNNEMSALKVD
;
A
#
# COMPACT_ATOMS: atom_id res chain seq x y z
N MET A 1 5.58 5.32 -4.43
CA MET A 1 5.71 3.86 -4.61
C MET A 1 5.51 3.21 -3.26
N ASN A 2 4.80 2.08 -3.20
CA ASN A 2 4.54 1.33 -1.96
C ASN A 2 4.92 -0.14 -2.15
N ALA A 3 5.16 -0.85 -1.04
CA ALA A 3 5.43 -2.27 -1.04
C ALA A 3 4.56 -2.95 0.03
N LEU A 4 4.06 -4.15 -0.28
CA LEU A 4 3.30 -4.96 0.67
C LEU A 4 3.81 -6.40 0.63
N PHE A 5 3.67 -7.11 1.77
CA PHE A 5 4.02 -8.52 1.86
C PHE A 5 3.18 -9.34 0.89
N TYR A 6 3.83 -10.16 0.07
CA TYR A 6 3.19 -10.95 -0.97
C TYR A 6 3.81 -12.35 -1.03
N PRO A 7 3.30 -13.34 -0.28
CA PRO A 7 3.94 -14.64 -0.10
C PRO A 7 4.18 -15.40 -1.41
N ASP A 8 3.33 -15.22 -2.43
CA ASP A 8 3.43 -15.91 -3.71
C ASP A 8 4.61 -15.44 -4.57
N MET A 9 5.34 -14.39 -4.15
CA MET A 9 6.49 -13.86 -4.89
C MET A 9 7.51 -14.98 -5.18
N THR A 10 7.74 -15.23 -6.46
CA THR A 10 8.64 -16.25 -6.97
C THR A 10 9.70 -15.61 -7.86
N MET A 11 10.96 -15.74 -7.44
CA MET A 11 12.12 -15.19 -8.14
C MET A 11 13.34 -16.09 -7.93
N LYS A 12 14.27 -16.07 -8.88
CA LYS A 12 15.59 -16.68 -8.71
C LYS A 12 16.36 -16.00 -7.57
N ASP A 13 17.15 -16.76 -6.84
CA ASP A 13 18.07 -16.20 -5.83
C ASP A 13 19.14 -15.34 -6.53
N SER A 14 19.55 -14.22 -5.91
CA SER A 14 20.64 -13.37 -6.40
C SER A 14 21.96 -14.12 -6.33
N VAL A 15 22.78 -13.99 -7.39
CA VAL A 15 24.05 -14.74 -7.51
C VAL A 15 25.24 -13.80 -7.70
N THR A 16 25.03 -12.61 -8.27
CA THR A 16 26.12 -11.72 -8.70
C THR A 16 26.17 -10.39 -7.96
N GLY A 17 25.09 -9.98 -7.30
CA GLY A 17 24.98 -8.69 -6.62
C GLY A 17 24.67 -7.50 -7.55
N GLY A 18 24.62 -7.72 -8.86
CA GLY A 18 24.18 -6.73 -9.85
C GLY A 18 22.68 -6.76 -10.14
N GLU A 19 21.94 -7.67 -9.50
CA GLU A 19 20.49 -7.79 -9.66
C GLU A 19 19.73 -6.74 -8.85
N VAL A 20 18.60 -6.29 -9.38
CA VAL A 20 17.64 -5.50 -8.60
C VAL A 20 16.83 -6.49 -7.75
N THR A 21 16.88 -6.30 -6.44
CA THR A 21 16.28 -7.22 -5.46
C THR A 21 14.97 -6.68 -4.95
N GLN A 22 14.18 -7.51 -4.27
CA GLN A 22 12.94 -7.04 -3.65
C GLN A 22 13.17 -5.90 -2.64
N PHE A 23 14.37 -5.82 -2.05
CA PHE A 23 14.73 -4.75 -1.11
C PHE A 23 15.24 -3.47 -1.78
N THR A 24 15.74 -3.56 -3.02
CA THR A 24 16.28 -2.41 -3.76
C THR A 24 15.37 -1.94 -4.90
N PHE A 25 14.31 -2.70 -5.22
CA PHE A 25 13.40 -2.41 -6.33
C PHE A 25 12.76 -1.03 -6.24
N ALA A 26 12.27 -0.66 -5.06
CA ALA A 26 11.60 0.63 -4.88
C ALA A 26 12.54 1.82 -5.07
N GLU A 27 13.73 1.76 -4.46
CA GLU A 27 14.77 2.78 -4.64
C GLU A 27 15.21 2.86 -6.10
N TYR A 28 15.46 1.72 -6.74
CA TYR A 28 15.89 1.65 -8.13
C TYR A 28 14.86 2.31 -9.06
N VAL A 29 13.57 1.98 -8.91
CA VAL A 29 12.50 2.57 -9.74
C VAL A 29 12.40 4.08 -9.51
N LEU A 30 12.40 4.53 -8.25
CA LEU A 30 12.30 5.95 -7.90
C LEU A 30 13.52 6.77 -8.36
N ALA A 31 14.69 6.16 -8.43
CA ALA A 31 15.92 6.83 -8.86
C ALA A 31 16.06 6.94 -10.39
N ASN A 32 15.43 6.04 -11.15
CA ASN A 32 15.69 5.91 -12.59
C ASN A 32 14.51 6.32 -13.49
N TYR A 33 13.28 6.40 -12.98
CA TYR A 33 12.10 6.67 -13.81
C TYR A 33 11.26 7.82 -13.25
N ALA A 34 10.89 8.75 -14.12
CA ALA A 34 10.09 9.92 -13.77
C ALA A 34 8.58 9.67 -13.87
N SER A 35 8.16 8.62 -14.59
CA SER A 35 6.76 8.26 -14.81
C SER A 35 6.50 6.76 -14.70
N VAL A 36 5.24 6.40 -14.44
CA VAL A 36 4.74 5.03 -14.51
C VAL A 36 4.95 4.46 -15.91
N GLN A 37 4.78 5.27 -16.96
CA GLN A 37 5.01 4.84 -18.34
C GLN A 37 6.46 4.40 -18.57
N GLU A 38 7.43 5.18 -18.11
CA GLU A 38 8.86 4.83 -18.21
C GLU A 38 9.15 3.54 -17.43
N ALA A 39 8.69 3.45 -16.18
CA ALA A 39 8.86 2.27 -15.35
C ALA A 39 8.24 1.02 -16.01
N TYR A 40 7.03 1.15 -16.57
CA TYR A 40 6.30 0.06 -17.23
C TYR A 40 7.12 -0.56 -18.37
N TYR A 41 7.79 0.24 -19.19
CA TYR A 41 8.60 -0.25 -20.30
C TYR A 41 10.00 -0.74 -19.90
N ALA A 42 10.47 -0.37 -18.71
CA ALA A 42 11.81 -0.67 -18.26
C ALA A 42 11.88 -1.89 -17.32
N ILE A 43 10.89 -2.07 -16.43
CA ILE A 43 10.85 -3.17 -15.46
C ILE A 43 11.04 -4.56 -16.09
N PRO A 44 10.41 -4.91 -17.24
CA PRO A 44 10.62 -6.22 -17.88
C PRO A 44 12.06 -6.50 -18.34
N LYS A 45 12.88 -5.45 -18.46
CA LYS A 45 14.29 -5.54 -18.89
C LYS A 45 15.25 -5.63 -17.71
N LEU A 46 14.76 -5.46 -16.48
CA LEU A 46 15.59 -5.53 -15.28
C LEU A 46 15.99 -6.96 -14.98
N ASN A 47 17.24 -7.13 -14.55
CA ASN A 47 17.69 -8.39 -13.99
C ASN A 47 17.22 -8.48 -12.54
N LEU A 48 16.02 -9.04 -12.35
CA LEU A 48 15.37 -9.14 -11.06
C LEU A 48 15.77 -10.46 -10.37
N ALA A 49 16.08 -10.39 -9.08
CA ALA A 49 16.36 -11.54 -8.23
C ALA A 49 15.86 -11.33 -6.80
N ARG A 50 15.87 -12.35 -5.96
CA ARG A 50 15.57 -12.21 -4.53
C ARG A 50 16.79 -12.45 -3.67
N VAL A 51 16.82 -11.80 -2.52
CA VAL A 51 17.79 -12.07 -1.44
C VAL A 51 17.05 -12.66 -0.25
N LYS A 52 17.59 -13.74 0.31
CA LYS A 52 17.06 -14.34 1.55
C LYS A 52 17.66 -13.65 2.75
N MET A 53 16.84 -13.41 3.78
CA MET A 53 17.31 -12.83 5.04
C MET A 53 17.45 -13.92 6.09
N ALA A 54 18.70 -14.25 6.43
CA ALA A 54 18.98 -15.23 7.47
C ALA A 54 18.39 -14.81 8.82
N GLY A 55 17.74 -15.75 9.51
CA GLY A 55 17.17 -15.54 10.84
C GLY A 55 15.77 -14.93 10.88
N MET A 56 15.17 -14.63 9.73
CA MET A 56 13.76 -14.22 9.68
C MET A 56 12.83 -15.43 9.83
N PRO A 57 11.71 -15.31 10.58
CA PRO A 57 10.76 -16.42 10.73
C PRO A 57 10.02 -16.76 9.43
N MET A 58 9.97 -15.82 8.48
CA MET A 58 9.49 -16.03 7.12
C MET A 58 10.27 -15.15 6.14
N GLU A 59 10.34 -15.58 4.88
CA GLU A 59 10.94 -14.78 3.81
C GLU A 59 10.13 -13.50 3.54
N MET A 60 10.82 -12.37 3.41
CA MET A 60 10.20 -11.09 3.07
C MET A 60 9.97 -11.01 1.56
N ASN A 61 8.89 -11.67 1.14
CA ASN A 61 8.38 -11.61 -0.22
C ASN A 61 7.48 -10.38 -0.40
N LEU A 62 7.64 -9.65 -1.50
CA LEU A 62 7.01 -8.34 -1.71
C LEU A 62 6.40 -8.22 -3.11
N HIS A 63 5.42 -7.33 -3.23
CA HIS A 63 4.99 -6.74 -4.51
C HIS A 63 4.89 -5.22 -4.36
N TRP A 64 4.76 -4.50 -5.47
CA TRP A 64 4.87 -3.03 -5.45
C TRP A 64 3.76 -2.33 -6.21
N SER A 65 3.38 -1.16 -5.73
CA SER A 65 2.54 -0.20 -6.45
C SER A 65 3.29 1.09 -6.75
N ILE A 66 3.10 1.62 -7.95
CA ILE A 66 3.72 2.84 -8.48
C ILE A 66 2.59 3.76 -8.96
N THR A 67 2.71 5.06 -8.70
CA THR A 67 1.75 6.09 -9.15
C THR A 67 2.55 7.35 -9.46
N ASP A 68 2.15 8.08 -10.50
CA ASP A 68 2.76 9.35 -10.87
C ASP A 68 1.74 10.52 -10.93
N LYS A 69 2.24 11.72 -11.22
CA LYS A 69 1.44 12.96 -11.26
C LYS A 69 0.39 13.00 -12.38
N SER A 70 0.48 12.10 -13.37
CA SER A 70 -0.54 12.00 -14.43
C SER A 70 -1.79 11.27 -13.96
N GLY A 71 -1.74 10.62 -12.79
CA GLY A 71 -2.79 9.75 -12.27
C GLY A 71 -2.69 8.30 -12.75
N ASP A 72 -1.69 7.98 -13.58
CA ASP A 72 -1.36 6.62 -13.97
C ASP A 72 -0.77 5.83 -12.81
N ARG A 73 -0.95 4.51 -12.84
CA ARG A 73 -0.60 3.60 -11.75
C ARG A 73 -0.27 2.22 -12.26
N LEU A 74 0.58 1.52 -11.53
CA LEU A 74 1.11 0.21 -11.90
C LEU A 74 1.28 -0.65 -10.65
N VAL A 75 0.79 -1.89 -10.68
CA VAL A 75 1.13 -2.95 -9.70
C VAL A 75 2.04 -3.96 -10.37
N VAL A 76 3.09 -4.37 -9.67
CA VAL A 76 4.14 -5.28 -10.16
C VAL A 76 4.22 -6.48 -9.23
N GLN A 77 3.95 -7.67 -9.76
CA GLN A 77 4.01 -8.96 -9.06
C GLN A 77 4.97 -9.90 -9.79
N MET A 78 5.70 -10.72 -9.03
CA MET A 78 6.60 -11.73 -9.58
C MET A 78 6.04 -13.09 -9.17
N ASP A 79 5.31 -13.73 -10.07
CA ASP A 79 4.61 -14.98 -9.78
C ASP A 79 5.42 -16.18 -10.33
N GLU A 80 4.98 -17.41 -10.03
CA GLU A 80 5.65 -18.63 -10.51
C GLU A 80 5.79 -18.66 -12.04
N ASP A 81 4.80 -18.15 -12.77
CA ASP A 81 4.78 -18.05 -14.22
C ASP A 81 5.34 -16.71 -14.75
N GLY A 82 5.97 -15.92 -13.88
CA GLY A 82 6.78 -14.75 -14.23
C GLY A 82 6.22 -13.40 -13.80
N LEU A 83 6.79 -12.34 -14.36
CA LEU A 83 6.44 -10.95 -14.08
C LEU A 83 5.00 -10.63 -14.54
N LYS A 84 4.15 -10.21 -13.60
CA LYS A 84 2.80 -9.68 -13.85
C LYS A 84 2.76 -8.18 -13.59
N MET A 85 2.12 -7.44 -14.49
CA MET A 85 2.04 -5.99 -14.44
C MET A 85 0.62 -5.54 -14.77
N TYR A 86 -0.03 -4.89 -13.82
CA TYR A 86 -1.40 -4.36 -13.94
C TYR A 86 -1.33 -2.84 -13.95
N ARG A 87 -2.03 -2.17 -14.87
CA ARG A 87 -1.91 -0.70 -15.05
C ARG A 87 -3.28 -0.03 -15.07
N GLY A 88 -3.32 1.25 -14.71
CA GLY A 88 -4.56 2.03 -14.76
C GLY A 88 -5.61 1.53 -13.75
N GLU A 89 -6.83 1.24 -14.21
CA GLU A 89 -7.94 0.88 -13.33
C GLU A 89 -7.72 -0.42 -12.55
N GLU A 90 -7.01 -1.39 -13.12
CA GLU A 90 -6.68 -2.65 -12.44
C GLU A 90 -5.76 -2.44 -11.24
N ALA A 91 -4.91 -1.43 -11.30
CA ALA A 91 -3.92 -1.10 -10.27
C ALA A 91 -4.40 -0.01 -9.28
N MET A 92 -5.72 0.21 -9.19
CA MET A 92 -6.32 1.21 -8.28
C MET A 92 -6.15 0.90 -6.80
N VAL A 93 -6.17 -0.38 -6.44
CA VAL A 93 -6.05 -0.85 -5.06
C VAL A 93 -5.02 -1.98 -5.05
N MET A 94 -4.17 -2.02 -4.03
CA MET A 94 -3.25 -3.13 -3.79
C MET A 94 -3.29 -3.48 -2.30
N THR A 95 -3.41 -4.76 -1.99
CA THR A 95 -3.34 -5.30 -0.62
C THR A 95 -2.20 -6.31 -0.55
N ASN A 96 -2.38 -7.54 -0.06
CA ASN A 96 -1.31 -8.53 0.07
C ASN A 96 -1.58 -9.69 -0.90
N ASP A 97 -1.62 -10.93 -0.42
CA ASP A 97 -2.13 -12.11 -1.09
C ASP A 97 -3.67 -12.15 -1.15
N PRO A 98 -4.30 -12.91 -2.06
CA PRO A 98 -3.70 -13.62 -3.18
C PRO A 98 -3.27 -12.65 -4.30
N SER A 99 -2.87 -13.17 -5.47
CA SER A 99 -2.50 -12.34 -6.64
C SER A 99 -3.54 -11.26 -6.97
N LEU A 100 -3.12 -10.15 -7.58
CA LEU A 100 -4.06 -9.09 -7.95
C LEU A 100 -5.10 -9.61 -8.96
N ALA A 101 -4.74 -10.54 -9.85
CA ALA A 101 -5.70 -11.23 -10.71
C ALA A 101 -6.84 -11.88 -9.92
N GLN A 102 -6.53 -12.66 -8.88
CA GLN A 102 -7.53 -13.32 -8.05
C GLN A 102 -8.38 -12.31 -7.26
N GLN A 103 -7.78 -11.20 -6.82
CA GLN A 103 -8.53 -10.13 -6.14
C GLN A 103 -9.48 -9.39 -7.11
N LEU A 104 -9.06 -9.16 -8.35
CA LEU A 104 -9.90 -8.62 -9.41
C LEU A 104 -11.06 -9.57 -9.75
N GLU A 105 -10.83 -10.88 -9.79
CA GLU A 105 -11.89 -11.88 -9.95
C GLU A 105 -12.88 -11.85 -8.78
N SER A 106 -12.41 -11.70 -7.54
CA SER A 106 -13.28 -11.51 -6.38
C SER A 106 -14.12 -10.25 -6.49
N LYS A 107 -13.53 -9.13 -6.96
CA LYS A 107 -14.26 -7.88 -7.20
C LYS A 107 -15.32 -8.04 -8.30
N ALA A 108 -14.99 -8.70 -9.40
CA ALA A 108 -15.93 -8.91 -10.51
C ALA A 108 -17.22 -9.63 -10.09
N LYS A 109 -17.18 -10.47 -9.06
CA LYS A 109 -18.36 -11.18 -8.53
C LYS A 109 -19.35 -10.27 -7.78
N VAL A 110 -18.91 -9.11 -7.30
CA VAL A 110 -19.70 -8.24 -6.43
C VAL A 110 -19.83 -6.80 -6.94
N VAL A 111 -19.01 -6.38 -7.90
CA VAL A 111 -18.95 -4.97 -8.35
C VAL A 111 -20.29 -4.43 -8.87
N ASP A 112 -21.10 -5.27 -9.51
CA ASP A 112 -22.43 -4.88 -10.00
C ASP A 112 -23.39 -4.58 -8.85
N SER A 113 -23.22 -5.23 -7.68
CA SER A 113 -24.05 -4.94 -6.49
C SER A 113 -23.75 -3.57 -5.90
N TRP A 114 -22.64 -2.94 -6.31
CA TRP A 114 -22.23 -1.66 -5.76
C TRP A 114 -23.04 -0.49 -6.34
N ALA A 115 -23.65 -0.61 -7.53
CA ALA A 115 -24.27 0.53 -8.22
C ALA A 115 -25.34 1.22 -7.37
N ASP A 116 -26.31 0.47 -6.84
CA ASP A 116 -27.42 0.96 -6.02
C ASP A 116 -27.21 0.69 -4.53
N ALA A 117 -25.96 0.75 -4.09
CA ALA A 117 -25.60 0.35 -2.74
C ALA A 117 -26.23 1.25 -1.66
N THR A 118 -26.69 0.61 -0.59
CA THR A 118 -27.18 1.24 0.63
C THR A 118 -26.26 0.88 1.80
N ARG A 119 -26.57 1.37 3.00
CA ARG A 119 -25.87 0.93 4.23
C ARG A 119 -25.90 -0.59 4.41
N ASP A 120 -26.95 -1.25 3.92
CA ASP A 120 -27.21 -2.66 4.16
C ASP A 120 -26.73 -3.56 2.99
N THR A 121 -26.03 -2.99 2.00
CA THR A 121 -25.48 -3.74 0.86
C THR A 121 -24.29 -4.60 1.25
N ASP A 122 -24.34 -5.90 0.92
CA ASP A 122 -23.16 -6.76 0.92
C ASP A 122 -22.29 -6.45 -0.31
N TYR A 123 -21.18 -5.77 -0.06
CA TYR A 123 -20.18 -5.43 -1.08
C TYR A 123 -19.03 -6.43 -1.16
N GLY A 124 -19.14 -7.60 -0.50
CA GLY A 124 -18.20 -8.72 -0.56
C GLY A 124 -17.10 -8.71 0.51
N SER A 125 -17.02 -7.66 1.34
CA SER A 125 -16.12 -7.63 2.48
C SER A 125 -16.78 -8.27 3.69
N ILE A 126 -16.04 -9.12 4.40
CA ILE A 126 -16.47 -9.73 5.66
C ILE A 126 -16.06 -8.90 6.89
N GLY A 127 -15.47 -7.72 6.68
CA GLY A 127 -15.15 -6.77 7.75
C GLY A 127 -13.99 -7.17 8.66
N ASN A 128 -13.10 -8.06 8.22
CA ASN A 128 -11.92 -8.48 8.98
C ASN A 128 -10.60 -8.12 8.27
N GLY A 129 -9.48 -8.40 8.92
CA GLY A 129 -8.14 -8.05 8.43
C GLY A 129 -7.66 -8.84 7.19
N ASN A 130 -8.46 -9.77 6.65
CA ASN A 130 -8.04 -10.55 5.48
C ASN A 130 -7.86 -9.65 4.25
N SER A 131 -6.91 -10.00 3.41
CA SER A 131 -6.44 -9.14 2.32
C SER A 131 -7.48 -8.91 1.21
N THR A 132 -8.19 -9.95 0.74
CA THR A 132 -9.27 -9.80 -0.25
C THR A 132 -10.41 -8.94 0.27
N SER A 133 -10.79 -9.09 1.55
CA SER A 133 -11.83 -8.28 2.20
C SER A 133 -11.43 -6.81 2.28
N ARG A 134 -10.17 -6.53 2.63
CA ARG A 134 -9.63 -5.16 2.61
C ARG A 134 -9.59 -4.56 1.20
N PHE A 135 -9.29 -5.37 0.18
CA PHE A 135 -9.31 -4.93 -1.22
C PHE A 135 -10.72 -4.58 -1.70
N LEU A 136 -11.70 -5.44 -1.39
CA LEU A 136 -13.11 -5.17 -1.70
C LEU A 136 -13.62 -3.95 -0.93
N HIS A 137 -13.24 -3.78 0.33
CA HIS A 137 -13.56 -2.60 1.13
C HIS A 137 -13.01 -1.32 0.52
N ALA A 138 -11.70 -1.27 0.26
CA ALA A 138 -11.08 -0.10 -0.35
C ALA A 138 -11.67 0.17 -1.75
N GLY A 139 -11.85 -0.86 -2.57
CA GLY A 139 -12.45 -0.74 -3.89
C GLY A 139 -13.88 -0.21 -3.86
N TYR A 140 -14.70 -0.68 -2.92
CA TYR A 140 -16.07 -0.25 -2.74
C TYR A 140 -16.13 1.22 -2.32
N PHE A 141 -15.46 1.62 -1.23
CA PHE A 141 -15.51 3.01 -0.74
C PHE A 141 -14.82 3.99 -1.70
N LEU A 142 -13.77 3.57 -2.40
CA LEU A 142 -13.16 4.36 -3.46
C LEU A 142 -14.16 4.66 -4.58
N SER A 143 -14.98 3.69 -4.99
CA SER A 143 -16.01 3.87 -6.02
C SER A 143 -17.11 4.87 -5.63
N LYS A 144 -17.20 5.25 -4.35
CA LYS A 144 -18.17 6.23 -3.83
C LYS A 144 -17.60 7.62 -3.69
N LEU A 145 -16.29 7.81 -3.88
CA LEU A 145 -15.69 9.13 -3.78
C LEU A 145 -16.09 9.99 -4.98
N GLU A 146 -16.64 11.16 -4.70
CA GLU A 146 -16.83 12.22 -5.69
C GLU A 146 -15.56 13.05 -5.86
N GLN A 147 -15.50 13.84 -6.94
CA GLN A 147 -14.39 14.77 -7.18
C GLN A 147 -14.12 15.67 -5.95
N PRO A 148 -12.87 15.88 -5.58
CA PRO A 148 -12.54 16.69 -4.42
C PRO A 148 -12.68 18.19 -4.72
N THR A 149 -13.05 18.97 -3.72
CA THR A 149 -13.16 20.45 -3.84
C THR A 149 -11.81 21.17 -3.77
N SER A 150 -10.76 20.46 -3.36
CA SER A 150 -9.38 20.94 -3.24
C SER A 150 -8.44 19.75 -3.08
N THR A 151 -7.13 19.95 -3.25
CA THR A 151 -6.12 18.92 -2.97
C THR A 151 -6.25 18.36 -1.55
N ARG A 152 -6.42 19.24 -0.54
CA ARG A 152 -6.61 18.83 0.86
C ARG A 152 -7.88 18.00 1.05
N ASN A 153 -8.98 18.37 0.40
CA ASN A 153 -10.22 17.58 0.42
C ASN A 153 -10.00 16.20 -0.22
N GLY A 154 -9.25 16.11 -1.32
CA GLY A 154 -8.89 14.85 -1.96
C GLY A 154 -8.05 13.95 -1.07
N MET A 155 -7.01 14.51 -0.44
CA MET A 155 -6.20 13.77 0.53
C MET A 155 -7.05 13.24 1.70
N MET A 156 -7.93 14.08 2.25
CA MET A 156 -8.84 13.66 3.32
C MET A 156 -9.77 12.53 2.85
N LYS A 157 -10.44 12.68 1.69
CA LYS A 157 -11.32 11.64 1.12
C LYS A 157 -10.59 10.30 0.92
N LEU A 158 -9.33 10.34 0.45
CA LEU A 158 -8.52 9.13 0.26
C LEU A 158 -8.10 8.50 1.60
N SER A 159 -7.79 9.29 2.62
CA SER A 159 -7.37 8.78 3.93
C SER A 159 -8.43 7.93 4.65
N THR A 160 -9.70 8.03 4.25
CA THR A 160 -10.83 7.30 4.84
C THR A 160 -11.16 5.98 4.12
N VAL A 161 -10.51 5.69 2.99
CA VAL A 161 -10.80 4.51 2.15
C VAL A 161 -10.11 3.22 2.62
N PRO A 162 -8.80 3.23 2.97
CA PRO A 162 -8.13 2.01 3.38
C PRO A 162 -8.71 1.45 4.69
N PHE A 163 -8.88 0.13 4.73
CA PHE A 163 -9.29 -0.58 5.94
C PHE A 163 -8.16 -0.54 6.98
N ARG A 164 -8.40 0.10 8.14
CA ARG A 164 -7.47 0.10 9.28
C ARG A 164 -7.69 -1.16 10.11
N VAL A 165 -6.66 -1.99 10.22
CA VAL A 165 -6.71 -3.18 11.07
C VAL A 165 -6.49 -2.75 12.52
N ALA A 166 -7.45 -3.10 13.39
CA ALA A 166 -7.44 -2.70 14.79
C ALA A 166 -6.20 -3.23 15.54
N ALA A 167 -5.81 -2.51 16.60
CA ALA A 167 -4.90 -3.06 17.60
C ALA A 167 -5.44 -4.40 18.12
N ASP A 168 -4.55 -5.36 18.35
CA ASP A 168 -4.86 -6.70 18.85
C ASP A 168 -5.74 -7.57 17.92
N ALA A 169 -6.03 -7.12 16.70
CA ALA A 169 -6.78 -7.93 15.74
C ALA A 169 -6.01 -9.22 15.40
N PRO A 170 -6.67 -10.39 15.46
CA PRO A 170 -6.03 -11.65 15.11
C PRO A 170 -5.69 -11.67 13.61
N TYR A 171 -4.49 -12.14 13.27
CA TYR A 171 -4.06 -12.25 11.88
C TYR A 171 -3.85 -13.69 11.46
N LYS A 172 -2.71 -14.31 11.79
CA LYS A 172 -2.44 -15.71 11.47
C LYS A 172 -1.44 -16.33 12.44
N ASP A 173 -1.44 -17.65 12.52
CA ASP A 173 -0.35 -18.40 13.15
C ASP A 173 0.80 -18.53 12.17
N PHE A 174 1.95 -17.96 12.52
CA PHE A 174 3.18 -18.03 11.71
C PHE A 174 4.01 -19.29 11.98
N GLY A 175 3.50 -20.23 12.79
CA GLY A 175 4.23 -21.44 13.17
C GLY A 175 5.29 -21.20 14.24
N THR A 176 5.19 -20.10 14.99
CA THR A 176 6.17 -19.73 16.04
C THR A 176 5.95 -20.47 17.36
N GLY A 177 4.87 -21.24 17.48
CA GLY A 177 4.47 -21.91 18.72
C GLY A 177 3.76 -20.99 19.74
N ARG A 178 3.51 -19.73 19.39
CA ARG A 178 2.81 -18.73 20.22
C ARG A 178 1.31 -18.60 19.91
N GLY A 179 0.81 -19.33 18.91
CA GLY A 179 -0.57 -19.25 18.43
C GLY A 179 -0.76 -18.16 17.37
N VAL A 180 -1.98 -17.61 17.26
CA VAL A 180 -2.30 -16.56 16.30
C VAL A 180 -1.63 -15.25 16.71
N ASP A 181 -0.74 -14.73 15.87
CA ASP A 181 -0.13 -13.43 16.06
C ASP A 181 -1.09 -12.31 15.61
N GLY A 182 -0.96 -11.13 16.20
CA GLY A 182 -1.67 -9.91 15.79
C GLY A 182 -0.94 -9.17 14.68
N TYR A 183 -1.68 -8.38 13.90
CA TYR A 183 -1.10 -7.54 12.83
C TYR A 183 -1.89 -6.24 12.67
N ALA A 184 -1.59 -5.25 13.50
CA ALA A 184 -2.31 -3.98 13.54
C ALA A 184 -1.78 -2.99 12.49
N THR A 185 -2.63 -2.02 12.11
CA THR A 185 -2.19 -0.86 11.34
C THR A 185 -1.46 0.11 12.27
N GLU A 186 -0.13 0.21 12.12
CA GLU A 186 0.69 1.11 12.94
C GLU A 186 0.65 2.57 12.48
N TRP A 187 0.55 2.79 11.16
CA TRP A 187 0.51 4.10 10.55
C TRP A 187 -0.32 4.14 9.28
N THR A 188 -0.75 5.34 8.91
CA THR A 188 -1.32 5.63 7.59
C THR A 188 -0.67 6.87 6.99
N MET A 189 -0.67 6.95 5.66
CA MET A 189 -0.10 8.10 4.95
C MET A 189 -0.99 8.45 3.77
N THR A 190 -1.17 9.75 3.53
CA THR A 190 -1.75 10.25 2.29
C THR A 190 -0.89 11.39 1.77
N SER A 191 -0.59 11.38 0.47
CA SER A 191 0.30 12.35 -0.17
C SER A 191 -0.30 12.89 -1.47
N SER A 192 -0.20 14.20 -1.72
CA SER A 192 -0.42 14.75 -3.07
C SER A 192 0.89 14.73 -3.85
N LEU A 193 0.84 14.13 -5.05
CA LEU A 193 1.96 14.19 -5.99
C LEU A 193 1.99 15.53 -6.76
N GLU A 194 0.91 16.31 -6.77
CA GLU A 194 0.95 17.67 -7.34
C GLU A 194 1.68 18.64 -6.41
N THR A 195 1.24 18.75 -5.16
CA THR A 195 1.72 19.78 -4.23
C THR A 195 2.88 19.30 -3.35
N GLY A 196 3.05 17.99 -3.17
CA GLY A 196 4.02 17.42 -2.25
C GLY A 196 3.53 17.36 -0.80
N ASP A 197 2.30 17.79 -0.51
CA ASP A 197 1.76 17.72 0.84
C ASP A 197 1.57 16.27 1.27
N VAL A 198 1.94 15.97 2.52
CA VAL A 198 1.82 14.66 3.14
C VAL A 198 1.16 14.81 4.51
N VAL A 199 0.18 13.95 4.76
CA VAL A 199 -0.37 13.68 6.10
C VAL A 199 0.06 12.26 6.49
N PHE A 200 0.76 12.14 7.61
CA PHE A 200 1.21 10.88 8.18
C PHE A 200 0.63 10.73 9.59
N GLU A 201 -0.15 9.67 9.81
CA GLU A 201 -0.69 9.33 11.12
C GLU A 201 0.07 8.14 11.68
N TYR A 202 0.64 8.27 12.88
CA TYR A 202 1.33 7.19 13.60
C TYR A 202 0.63 6.93 14.92
N ASN A 203 -0.06 5.80 14.98
CA ASN A 203 -0.99 5.46 16.06
C ASN A 203 -0.73 4.02 16.49
N PHE A 204 0.35 3.81 17.25
CA PHE A 204 0.80 2.49 17.69
C PHE A 204 1.36 2.55 19.11
N ASP A 205 1.12 1.50 19.90
CA ASP A 205 1.37 1.46 21.34
C ASP A 205 0.88 2.74 22.04
N ASP A 206 1.76 3.43 22.77
CA ASP A 206 1.45 4.67 23.50
C ASP A 206 1.50 5.94 22.62
N SER A 207 1.75 5.79 21.31
CA SER A 207 1.85 6.93 20.38
C SER A 207 0.52 7.19 19.68
N TRP A 208 0.10 8.46 19.66
CA TRP A 208 -1.08 8.92 18.94
C TRP A 208 -0.82 10.28 18.29
N ASN A 209 -0.32 10.25 17.04
CA ASN A 209 0.27 11.43 16.41
C ASN A 209 -0.18 11.61 14.96
N THR A 210 -0.42 12.86 14.57
CA THR A 210 -0.63 13.27 13.17
C THR A 210 0.42 14.30 12.79
N VAL A 211 1.16 14.02 11.72
CA VAL A 211 2.26 14.83 11.24
C VAL A 211 1.97 15.29 9.82
N GLN A 212 1.95 16.60 9.61
CA GLN A 212 1.84 17.22 8.28
C GLN A 212 3.20 17.79 7.87
N TYR A 213 3.59 17.56 6.62
CA TYR A 213 4.80 18.11 6.01
C TYR A 213 4.68 18.14 4.49
N ASN A 214 5.55 18.91 3.83
CA ASN A 214 5.66 18.89 2.38
C ASN A 214 6.95 18.14 1.97
N VAL A 215 6.82 17.05 1.21
CA VAL A 215 7.96 16.21 0.84
C VAL A 215 8.94 16.92 -0.11
N TYR A 216 8.46 17.84 -0.94
CA TYR A 216 9.33 18.59 -1.86
C TYR A 216 10.20 19.59 -1.13
N ASP A 217 9.71 20.17 -0.04
CA ASP A 217 10.53 21.02 0.84
C ASP A 217 11.68 20.25 1.50
N LEU A 218 11.57 18.91 1.61
CA LEU A 218 12.58 18.05 2.23
C LEU A 218 13.62 17.51 1.24
N MET A 219 13.36 17.55 -0.07
CA MET A 219 14.27 16.99 -1.07
C MET A 219 15.64 17.65 -1.01
N GLY A 220 16.69 16.83 -0.96
CA GLY A 220 18.08 17.30 -0.83
C GLY A 220 18.46 17.85 0.55
N LYS A 221 17.61 17.71 1.56
CA LYS A 221 17.86 18.19 2.93
C LYS A 221 17.87 17.04 3.94
N LYS A 222 18.59 17.23 5.05
CA LYS A 222 18.47 16.36 6.23
C LYS A 222 17.36 16.89 7.13
N PHE A 223 16.40 16.05 7.48
CA PHE A 223 15.27 16.40 8.33
C PHE A 223 15.02 15.32 9.39
N ARG A 224 14.58 15.73 10.59
CA ARG A 224 14.16 14.83 11.67
C ARG A 224 12.96 15.46 12.38
N LYS A 225 11.87 14.71 12.52
CA LYS A 225 10.69 15.07 13.34
C LYS A 225 10.34 13.88 14.24
N PRO A 226 10.22 14.06 15.56
CA PRO A 226 9.88 12.97 16.47
C PRO A 226 8.47 12.46 16.20
N LEU A 227 8.30 11.14 16.10
CA LEU A 227 7.00 10.48 15.93
C LEU A 227 6.19 10.39 17.23
N SER A 228 6.80 10.76 18.36
CA SER A 228 6.20 10.71 19.71
C SER A 228 5.61 12.04 20.16
N ASN A 229 5.87 13.14 19.44
CA ASN A 229 5.44 14.47 19.87
C ASN A 229 4.18 14.86 19.11
N ASN A 230 3.13 15.17 19.86
CA ASN A 230 1.85 15.56 19.30
C ASN A 230 1.85 17.07 18.97
N GLU A 231 1.55 17.43 17.73
CA GLU A 231 1.33 18.82 17.30
C GLU A 231 -0.17 19.18 17.28
N MET A 232 -1.06 18.28 17.70
CA MET A 232 -2.47 18.62 17.89
C MET A 232 -2.58 19.63 19.05
N SER A 233 -2.84 20.88 18.68
CA SER A 233 -3.23 21.94 19.61
C SER A 233 -4.35 21.45 20.52
N ALA A 234 -4.24 21.68 21.84
CA ALA A 234 -5.36 21.45 22.74
C ALA A 234 -6.58 22.25 22.25
N LEU A 235 -7.75 21.60 22.20
CA LEU A 235 -9.01 22.29 21.98
C LEU A 235 -9.20 23.30 23.11
N LYS A 236 -9.07 24.60 22.81
CA LYS A 236 -9.53 25.63 23.72
C LYS A 236 -11.05 25.65 23.62
N VAL A 237 -11.68 25.06 24.62
CA VAL A 237 -13.11 25.26 24.84
C VAL A 237 -13.20 26.56 25.64
N ASP A 238 -13.69 27.61 24.99
CA ASP A 238 -14.09 28.85 25.67
C ASP A 238 -15.34 28.61 26.54
#